data_AF-A0A6A2YEE8-F1
#
_entry.id   AF-A0A6A2YEE8-F1
#
_cell.length_a   1.000
_cell.length_b   1.000
_cell.length_c   1.000
_cell.angle_alpha   90.00
_cell.angle_beta   90.00
_cell.angle_gamma   90.00
#
_symmetry.space_group_name_H-M   'P 1'
#
loop_
_entity.id
_entity.type
_entity.pdbx_description
1 polymer ?
#
loop_
_entity_poly.entity_id
_entity_poly.type
_entity_poly.pdbx_seq_one_letter_code
_entity_poly.pdbx_strand_id
1 'polypeptide(L)'
;MHGFGVYQFGNGHQYEGAWHEGKRQGFGTYTFRNGETQSGHWQNGVLDVHSTQSIYLGSPNAVTQSRVDNVVQEAQRAAEKAYGIAKIDERVHKAIAAANKAANAARVVAVKAVQKRMHQHNTDDVDPSTAIV
;
A
#
# COMPACT_ATOMS: atom_id res chain seq x y z
N MET A 1 8.28 46.90 -30.35
CA MET A 1 9.47 46.10 -30.00
C MET A 1 9.23 44.67 -30.43
N HIS A 2 10.22 44.02 -31.06
CA HIS A 2 10.19 42.62 -31.48
C HIS A 2 11.53 41.97 -31.14
N GLY A 3 11.52 40.68 -30.78
CA GLY A 3 12.73 39.92 -30.41
C GLY A 3 12.87 39.67 -28.91
N PHE A 4 14.00 39.12 -28.47
CA PHE A 4 14.28 38.87 -27.05
C PHE A 4 14.90 40.11 -26.39
N GLY A 5 14.48 40.42 -25.16
CA GLY A 5 15.06 41.54 -24.44
C GLY A 5 14.60 41.66 -23.00
N VAL A 6 15.34 42.48 -22.26
CA VAL A 6 15.06 42.84 -20.87
C VAL A 6 14.43 44.23 -20.83
N TYR A 7 13.28 44.35 -20.18
CA TYR A 7 12.61 45.62 -19.95
C TYR A 7 12.45 45.86 -18.45
N GLN A 8 12.98 46.98 -17.98
CA GLN A 8 12.78 47.43 -16.61
C GLN A 8 11.65 48.46 -16.57
N PHE A 9 10.65 48.17 -15.76
CA PHE A 9 9.52 49.05 -15.55
C PHE A 9 9.88 50.12 -14.51
N GLY A 10 9.35 51.33 -14.67
CA GLY A 10 9.60 52.44 -13.73
C GLY A 10 9.13 52.18 -12.30
N ASN A 11 8.27 51.18 -12.08
CA ASN A 11 7.85 50.71 -10.76
C ASN A 11 8.83 49.71 -10.09
N GLY A 12 9.96 49.42 -10.75
CA GLY A 12 10.97 48.46 -10.26
C GLY A 12 10.67 47.01 -10.59
N HIS A 13 9.68 46.72 -11.44
CA HIS A 13 9.52 45.39 -12.02
C HIS A 13 10.48 45.20 -13.20
N GLN A 14 10.73 43.96 -13.57
CA GLN A 14 11.56 43.61 -14.71
C GLN A 14 10.90 42.48 -15.48
N TYR A 15 10.96 42.53 -16.81
CA TYR A 15 10.62 41.40 -17.66
C TYR A 15 11.81 41.06 -18.52
N GLU A 16 12.14 39.78 -18.62
CA GLU A 16 13.15 39.23 -19.51
C GLU A 16 12.49 38.15 -20.36
N GLY A 17 12.45 38.33 -21.67
CA GLY A 17 11.78 37.37 -22.53
C GLY A 17 11.61 37.84 -23.95
N ALA A 18 10.87 37.06 -24.72
CA ALA A 18 10.51 37.43 -26.08
C ALA A 18 9.37 38.48 -26.11
N TRP A 19 9.45 39.32 -27.14
CA TRP A 19 8.56 40.42 -27.43
C TRP A 19 8.05 40.32 -28.87
N HIS A 20 6.78 40.64 -29.05
CA HIS A 20 6.14 40.75 -30.34
C HIS A 20 5.19 41.95 -30.32
N GLU A 21 5.37 42.91 -31.23
CA GLU A 21 4.55 44.12 -31.35
C GLU A 21 4.48 44.96 -30.05
N GLY A 22 5.57 44.98 -29.28
CA GLY A 22 5.61 45.67 -27.99
C GLY A 22 4.87 44.97 -26.86
N LYS A 23 4.36 43.75 -27.10
CA LYS A 23 3.76 42.88 -26.08
C LYS A 23 4.71 41.73 -25.76
N ARG A 24 4.64 41.25 -24.52
CA ARG A 24 5.34 40.04 -24.08
C ARG A 24 4.75 38.82 -24.80
N GLN A 25 5.60 38.00 -25.40
CA GLN A 25 5.21 36.87 -26.25
C GLN A 25 6.23 35.74 -26.11
N GLY A 26 5.80 34.49 -26.11
CA GLY A 26 6.69 33.34 -25.98
C GLY A 26 7.22 33.18 -24.54
N PHE A 27 8.33 32.46 -24.36
CA PHE A 27 8.88 32.24 -23.03
C PHE A 27 9.52 33.50 -22.45
N GLY A 28 9.24 33.78 -21.17
CA GLY A 28 9.81 34.90 -20.44
C GLY A 28 9.59 34.82 -18.94
N THR A 29 10.41 35.57 -18.21
CA THR A 29 10.41 35.71 -16.75
C THR A 29 10.06 37.13 -16.38
N TYR A 30 9.09 37.29 -15.48
CA TYR A 30 8.71 38.57 -14.90
C TYR A 30 9.12 38.62 -13.43
N THR A 31 9.98 39.56 -13.07
CA THR A 31 10.45 39.78 -11.71
C THR A 31 9.75 41.01 -11.12
N PHE A 32 9.06 40.80 -10.00
CA PHE A 32 8.45 41.86 -9.21
C PHE A 32 9.51 42.56 -8.36
N ARG A 33 9.17 43.77 -7.89
CA ARG A 33 10.09 44.59 -7.08
C ARG A 33 10.44 43.94 -5.74
N ASN A 34 9.56 43.08 -5.22
CA ASN A 34 9.78 42.29 -4.01
C ASN A 34 10.74 41.09 -4.24
N GLY A 35 11.22 40.87 -5.46
CA GLY A 35 12.07 39.74 -5.83
C GLY A 35 11.32 38.47 -6.21
N GLU A 36 9.99 38.46 -6.10
CA GLU A 36 9.16 37.36 -6.61
C GLU A 36 9.30 37.31 -8.13
N THR A 37 9.40 36.12 -8.70
CA THR A 37 9.48 35.93 -10.15
C THR A 37 8.26 35.15 -10.62
N GLN A 38 7.90 35.31 -11.90
CA GLN A 38 6.89 34.51 -12.60
C GLN A 38 7.43 34.18 -13.99
N SER A 39 7.77 32.90 -14.21
CA SER A 39 8.32 32.41 -15.47
C SER A 39 7.31 31.51 -16.18
N GLY A 40 7.13 31.70 -17.48
CA GLY A 40 6.26 30.84 -18.28
C GLY A 40 6.08 31.33 -19.71
N HIS A 41 5.07 30.78 -20.39
CA HIS A 41 4.74 31.18 -21.75
C HIS A 41 3.80 32.38 -21.74
N TRP A 42 4.16 33.44 -22.46
CA TRP A 42 3.40 34.69 -22.58
C TRP A 42 2.68 34.75 -23.93
N GLN A 43 1.43 35.17 -23.92
CA GLN A 43 0.67 35.40 -25.15
C GLN A 43 -0.07 36.74 -25.04
N ASN A 44 0.21 37.65 -25.98
CA ASN A 44 -0.39 38.98 -26.03
C ASN A 44 -0.26 39.79 -24.73
N GLY A 45 0.84 39.60 -23.99
CA GLY A 45 1.09 40.28 -22.73
C GLY A 45 0.51 39.60 -21.48
N VAL A 46 -0.20 38.47 -21.63
CA VAL A 46 -0.76 37.66 -20.54
C VAL A 46 0.10 36.42 -20.34
N LEU A 47 0.44 36.11 -19.10
CA LEU A 47 1.13 34.87 -18.74
C LEU A 47 0.14 33.71 -18.77
N ASP A 48 0.46 32.66 -19.52
CA ASP A 48 -0.29 31.41 -19.49
C ASP A 48 0.00 30.66 -18.20
N VAL A 49 -0.89 30.86 -17.23
CA VAL A 49 -0.78 30.34 -15.87
C VAL A 49 -0.93 28.82 -15.75
N HIS A 50 -1.37 28.13 -16.82
CA HIS A 50 -1.39 26.67 -16.84
C HIS A 50 0.03 26.09 -16.85
N SER A 51 1.01 26.84 -17.36
CA SER A 51 2.42 26.47 -17.29
C SER A 51 3.06 26.81 -15.94
N THR A 52 2.58 27.88 -15.27
CA THR A 52 3.18 28.39 -14.03
C THR A 52 2.59 27.79 -12.77
N GLN A 53 1.35 27.28 -12.79
CA GLN A 53 0.84 26.46 -11.68
C GLN A 53 1.69 25.20 -11.47
N SER A 54 2.35 24.68 -12.52
CA SER A 54 3.31 23.57 -12.36
C SER A 54 4.61 23.95 -11.64
N ILE A 55 4.91 25.25 -11.46
CA ILE A 55 6.17 25.75 -10.89
C ILE A 55 5.93 26.58 -9.59
N TYR A 56 4.74 27.17 -9.43
CA TYR A 56 4.36 27.96 -8.24
C TYR A 56 3.30 27.29 -7.36
N LEU A 57 2.58 26.28 -7.87
CA LEU A 57 1.63 25.48 -7.07
C LEU A 57 2.27 24.15 -6.68
N GLY A 58 3.21 24.20 -5.76
CA GLY A 58 3.68 22.98 -5.11
C GLY A 58 4.90 23.20 -4.24
N SER A 59 4.67 23.34 -2.94
CA SER A 59 5.47 22.61 -1.96
C SER A 59 5.97 21.28 -2.58
N PRO A 60 7.20 20.82 -2.35
CA PRO A 60 7.70 19.54 -2.90
C PRO A 60 6.72 18.38 -2.71
N ASN A 61 5.80 18.53 -1.74
CA ASN A 61 4.69 17.68 -1.36
C ASN A 61 3.52 17.54 -2.36
N ALA A 62 3.26 18.48 -3.28
CA ALA A 62 2.04 18.41 -4.12
C ALA A 62 2.19 17.46 -5.33
N VAL A 63 3.34 17.48 -6.00
CA VAL A 63 3.68 16.51 -7.07
C VAL A 63 4.06 15.14 -6.48
N THR A 64 4.42 15.10 -5.19
CA THR A 64 4.52 13.84 -4.45
C THR A 64 3.16 13.32 -4.04
N GLN A 65 2.16 14.14 -3.72
CA GLN A 65 0.90 13.63 -3.14
C GLN A 65 0.26 12.53 -4.01
N SER A 66 0.10 12.71 -5.33
CA SER A 66 -0.48 11.66 -6.18
C SER A 66 0.43 10.45 -6.39
N ARG A 67 1.76 10.62 -6.42
CA ARG A 67 2.71 9.50 -6.54
C ARG A 67 2.83 8.73 -5.22
N VAL A 68 2.81 9.43 -4.10
CA VAL A 68 2.86 8.91 -2.73
C VAL A 68 1.55 8.23 -2.42
N ASP A 69 0.40 8.82 -2.72
CA ASP A 69 -0.92 8.20 -2.51
C ASP A 69 -1.04 6.90 -3.32
N ASN A 70 -0.57 6.88 -4.57
CA ASN A 70 -0.54 5.66 -5.40
C ASN A 70 0.39 4.59 -4.81
N VAL A 71 1.61 4.97 -4.38
CA VAL A 71 2.57 4.04 -3.77
C VAL A 71 2.06 3.52 -2.43
N VAL A 72 1.41 4.37 -1.62
CA VAL A 72 0.82 4.00 -0.32
C VAL A 72 -0.38 3.08 -0.53
N GLN A 73 -1.26 3.37 -1.48
CA GLN A 73 -2.38 2.48 -1.82
C GLN A 73 -1.91 1.12 -2.35
N GLU A 74 -0.87 1.10 -3.19
CA GLU A 74 -0.30 -0.14 -3.70
C GLU A 74 0.35 -0.97 -2.57
N ALA A 75 1.14 -0.32 -1.71
CA ALA A 75 1.75 -0.94 -0.54
C ALA A 75 0.70 -1.50 0.43
N GLN A 76 -0.38 -0.77 0.68
CA GLN A 76 -1.45 -1.20 1.56
C GLN A 76 -2.23 -2.40 0.99
N ARG A 77 -2.53 -2.39 -0.31
CA ARG A 77 -3.17 -3.52 -1.00
C ARG A 77 -2.29 -4.78 -0.98
N ALA A 78 -0.97 -4.61 -1.16
CA ALA A 78 -0.01 -5.72 -1.04
C ALA A 78 0.06 -6.26 0.39
N ALA A 79 0.04 -5.38 1.40
CA ALA A 79 0.05 -5.75 2.82
C ALA A 79 -1.24 -6.48 3.23
N GLU A 80 -2.41 -6.06 2.78
CA GLU A 80 -3.68 -6.76 3.03
C GLU A 80 -3.69 -8.17 2.42
N LYS A 81 -3.16 -8.32 1.21
CA LYS A 81 -2.99 -9.63 0.57
C LYS A 81 -2.03 -10.53 1.36
N ALA A 82 -0.91 -9.96 1.85
CA ALA A 82 0.06 -10.68 2.68
C ALA A 82 -0.51 -11.07 4.06
N TYR A 83 -1.33 -10.20 4.68
CA TYR A 83 -2.03 -10.50 5.93
C TYR A 83 -3.01 -11.66 5.78
N GLY A 84 -3.68 -11.77 4.64
CA GLY A 84 -4.48 -12.95 4.28
C GLY A 84 -3.68 -14.25 4.30
N ILE A 85 -2.40 -14.22 3.89
CA ILE A 85 -1.51 -15.39 3.87
C ILE A 85 -1.09 -15.78 5.30
N ALA A 86 -0.78 -14.83 6.18
CA ALA A 86 -0.46 -15.11 7.58
C ALA A 86 -1.62 -15.79 8.34
N LYS A 87 -2.87 -15.45 8.00
CA LYS A 87 -4.07 -16.07 8.59
C LYS A 87 -4.35 -17.48 8.07
N ILE A 88 -3.84 -17.82 6.88
CA ILE A 88 -3.90 -19.20 6.35
C ILE A 88 -2.99 -20.10 7.18
N ASP A 89 -1.81 -19.63 7.56
CA ASP A 89 -0.88 -20.41 8.38
C ASP A 89 -1.47 -20.78 9.76
N GLU A 90 -2.12 -19.82 10.44
CA GLU A 90 -2.79 -20.09 11.72
C GLU A 90 -3.95 -21.10 11.58
N ARG A 91 -4.74 -20.99 10.50
CA ARG A 91 -5.85 -21.91 10.23
C ARG A 91 -5.35 -23.32 9.91
N VAL A 92 -4.25 -23.44 9.16
CA VAL A 92 -3.60 -24.72 8.84
C VAL A 92 -3.03 -25.35 10.11
N HIS A 93 -2.32 -24.60 10.96
CA HIS A 93 -1.82 -25.08 12.24
C HIS A 93 -2.94 -25.59 13.16
N LYS A 94 -4.05 -24.85 13.27
CA LYS A 94 -5.24 -25.29 14.05
C LYS A 94 -5.88 -26.56 13.48
N ALA A 95 -6.00 -26.66 12.16
CA ALA A 95 -6.55 -27.84 11.50
C ALA A 95 -5.68 -29.09 11.73
N ILE A 96 -4.35 -28.94 11.60
CA ILE A 96 -3.38 -30.01 11.87
C ILE A 96 -3.47 -30.45 13.35
N ALA A 97 -3.52 -29.51 14.29
CA ALA A 97 -3.63 -29.81 15.71
C ALA A 97 -4.93 -30.57 16.04
N ALA A 98 -6.07 -30.16 15.46
CA ALA A 98 -7.34 -30.85 15.63
C ALA A 98 -7.32 -32.26 15.04
N ALA A 99 -6.76 -32.43 13.85
CA ALA A 99 -6.61 -33.74 13.20
C ALA A 99 -5.73 -34.69 14.03
N ASN A 100 -4.60 -34.21 14.54
CA ASN A 100 -3.71 -34.99 15.40
C ASN A 100 -4.39 -35.39 16.72
N LYS A 101 -5.16 -34.48 17.34
CA LYS A 101 -5.93 -34.80 18.54
C LYS A 101 -6.97 -35.89 18.28
N ALA A 102 -7.70 -35.80 17.17
CA ALA A 102 -8.70 -36.80 16.79
C ALA A 102 -8.06 -38.16 16.49
N ALA A 103 -6.96 -38.19 15.74
CA ALA A 103 -6.22 -39.41 15.44
C ALA A 103 -5.70 -40.10 16.71
N ASN A 104 -5.13 -39.33 17.65
CA ASN A 104 -4.67 -39.87 18.93
C ASN A 104 -5.82 -40.41 19.77
N ALA A 105 -6.95 -39.70 19.85
CA ALA A 105 -8.14 -40.18 20.55
C ALA A 105 -8.66 -41.50 19.96
N ALA A 106 -8.72 -41.62 18.64
CA ALA A 106 -9.15 -42.85 17.96
C ALA A 106 -8.21 -44.02 18.26
N ARG A 107 -6.88 -43.79 18.26
CA ARG A 107 -5.90 -44.82 18.63
C ARG A 107 -6.09 -45.29 20.07
N VAL A 108 -6.29 -44.36 21.01
CA VAL A 108 -6.52 -44.70 22.43
C VAL A 108 -7.80 -45.50 22.61
N VAL A 109 -8.89 -45.12 21.93
CA VAL A 109 -10.16 -45.85 21.99
C VAL A 109 -10.01 -47.27 21.42
N ALA A 110 -9.32 -47.41 20.29
CA ALA A 110 -9.05 -48.72 19.69
C ALA A 110 -8.24 -49.63 20.63
N VAL A 111 -7.17 -49.10 21.23
CA VAL A 111 -6.36 -49.85 22.21
C VAL A 111 -7.20 -50.22 23.44
N LYS A 112 -8.02 -49.31 23.95
CA LYS A 112 -8.89 -49.57 25.10
C LYS A 112 -9.96 -50.63 24.78
N ALA A 113 -10.49 -50.64 23.56
CA ALA A 113 -11.44 -51.65 23.11
C ALA A 113 -10.77 -53.04 23.01
N VAL A 114 -9.54 -53.11 22.46
CA VAL A 114 -8.76 -54.35 22.41
C VAL A 114 -8.45 -54.85 23.82
N GLN A 115 -7.99 -53.96 24.71
CA GLN A 115 -7.67 -54.32 26.09
C GLN A 115 -8.93 -54.80 26.82
N LYS A 116 -10.07 -54.13 26.68
CA LYS A 116 -11.34 -54.57 27.26
C LYS A 116 -11.74 -55.97 26.79
N ARG A 117 -11.58 -56.26 25.48
CA ARG A 117 -11.85 -57.59 24.91
C ARG A 117 -10.92 -58.67 25.48
N MET A 118 -9.65 -58.37 25.68
CA MET A 118 -8.69 -59.30 26.29
C MET A 118 -9.02 -59.61 27.76
N HIS A 119 -9.49 -58.62 28.53
CA HIS A 119 -9.86 -58.83 29.93
C HIS A 119 -11.18 -59.61 30.07
N GLN A 120 -12.14 -59.41 29.16
CA GLN A 120 -13.40 -60.17 29.13
C GLN A 120 -13.18 -61.66 28.81
N HIS A 121 -12.30 -61.97 27.86
CA HIS A 121 -11.96 -63.36 27.54
C HIS A 121 -11.31 -64.09 28.72
N ASN A 122 -10.53 -63.40 29.58
CA ASN A 122 -9.92 -64.03 30.76
C ASN A 122 -10.92 -64.30 31.91
N THR A 123 -12.08 -63.64 31.93
CA THR A 123 -13.11 -63.85 32.95
C THR A 123 -14.14 -64.91 32.58
N ASP A 124 -14.24 -65.26 31.29
CA ASP A 124 -15.19 -66.27 30.79
C ASP A 124 -14.59 -67.70 30.78
N ASP A 125 -13.31 -67.85 31.13
CA ASP A 125 -12.57 -69.14 31.15
C ASP A 125 -12.41 -69.72 32.57
N VAL A 126 -13.13 -69.17 33.56
CA VAL A 126 -13.20 -69.76 34.91
C VAL A 126 -14.55 -70.46 35.04
N ASP A 127 -14.58 -71.73 34.61
CA ASP A 127 -15.72 -72.63 34.77
C ASP A 127 -16.16 -72.74 36.25
N PRO A 128 -17.42 -72.42 36.61
CA PRO A 128 -17.91 -72.58 37.97
C PRO A 128 -18.18 -74.05 38.37
N SER A 129 -17.83 -75.04 37.53
CA SER A 129 -18.18 -76.45 37.79
C SER A 129 -17.21 -77.23 38.69
N THR A 130 -16.18 -76.61 39.27
CA THR A 130 -15.27 -77.31 40.23
C THR A 130 -15.56 -76.99 41.70
N ALA A 131 -16.83 -76.71 42.05
CA ALA A 131 -17.22 -76.41 43.43
C ALA A 131 -18.48 -77.15 43.89
N ILE A 132 -18.64 -78.44 43.55
CA ILE A 132 -19.51 -79.36 44.30
C ILE A 132 -18.93 -80.78 44.21
N VAL A 133 -18.26 -81.24 45.27
CA VAL A 133 -18.51 -82.45 46.11
C VAL A 133 -17.40 -82.51 47.16
#